data_AF-A0A960PD48-F1
#
_entry.id   AF-A0A960PD48-F1
#
_cell.length_a   1.000
_cell.length_b   1.000
_cell.length_c   1.000
_cell.angle_alpha   90.00
_cell.angle_beta   90.00
_cell.angle_gamma   90.00
#
_symmetry.space_group_name_H-M   'P 1'
#
loop_
_entity.id
_entity.type
_entity.pdbx_description
1 polymer ?
#
loop_
_entity_poly.entity_id
_entity_poly.type
_entity_poly.pdbx_seq_one_letter_code
_entity_poly.pdbx_strand_id
1 'polypeptide(L)'
;GTALRDMGESGQARGPQLFRGSLYFSNAGSADVLLRAAGGGLDPTAQRLSGTVVAGSDGAASRSATPPVHAATFGLGRPAAPGSIATVFGTGFPTPAAQPSTLPLPESLDGFSVAIGGRPAPLFFLNATQANLQIPAETPANTLVQSVTRIGEAYLPAETFFTSAAQPGVFALSAGRAVLVNQDGSINSASNPASRGDIVVAYLTGIGPTLPAVLTNQAAPSAEPFARPSLPAAASIGGVESEILFLGMPPGFVGLAQANLRIGSSSATGSDVPLVLEVGGYRSPAMAIAVQ
;
A
#
# COMPACT_ATOMS: atom_id res chain seq x y z
N GLY A 1 24.63 -7.07 -14.16
CA GLY A 1 23.60 -7.84 -13.45
C GLY A 1 23.87 -7.73 -11.98
N THR A 2 22.98 -7.07 -11.25
CA THR A 2 23.17 -6.83 -9.81
C THR A 2 22.47 -7.96 -9.06
N ALA A 3 23.25 -8.89 -8.49
CA ALA A 3 22.71 -9.92 -7.61
C ALA A 3 22.44 -9.30 -6.24
N LEU A 4 21.17 -9.26 -5.82
CA LEU A 4 20.81 -8.93 -4.44
C LEU A 4 21.11 -10.16 -3.57
N ARG A 5 22.12 -10.04 -2.70
CA ARG A 5 22.44 -11.02 -1.65
C ARG A 5 21.60 -10.72 -0.42
N ASP A 6 20.79 -11.67 0.00
CA ASP A 6 20.28 -11.69 1.37
C ASP A 6 21.27 -12.52 2.21
N MET A 7 22.06 -11.87 3.07
CA MET A 7 23.02 -12.55 3.97
C MET A 7 22.43 -12.57 5.38
N GLY A 8 21.79 -13.67 5.74
CA GLY A 8 21.46 -13.97 7.14
C GLY A 8 22.68 -14.54 7.86
N GLU A 9 23.18 -13.85 8.88
CA GLU A 9 24.15 -14.41 9.83
C GLU A 9 23.49 -15.53 10.65
N SER A 10 24.08 -16.72 10.65
CA SER A 10 23.81 -17.74 11.65
C SER A 10 25.03 -17.91 12.55
N GLY A 11 24.78 -17.83 13.87
CA GLY A 11 25.79 -17.89 14.91
C GLY A 11 26.63 -19.17 14.89
N GLN A 12 27.76 -19.11 15.60
CA GLN A 12 28.73 -20.20 15.74
C GLN A 12 28.07 -21.51 16.21
N ALA A 13 27.78 -22.40 15.27
CA ALA A 13 27.41 -23.79 15.51
C ALA A 13 28.45 -24.70 14.85
N ARG A 14 29.08 -25.59 15.63
CA ARG A 14 30.02 -26.62 15.15
C ARG A 14 29.28 -27.80 14.51
N GLY A 15 28.41 -27.53 13.54
CA GLY A 15 27.67 -28.52 12.77
C GLY A 15 27.39 -28.02 11.34
N PRO A 16 26.97 -28.90 10.41
CA PRO A 16 26.65 -28.49 9.04
C PRO A 16 25.53 -27.44 9.04
N GLN A 17 25.86 -26.23 8.59
CA GLN A 17 24.92 -25.11 8.46
C GLN A 17 24.13 -25.30 7.16
N LEU A 18 22.80 -25.43 7.27
CA LEU A 18 21.92 -25.59 6.11
C LEU A 18 21.39 -24.21 5.70
N PHE A 19 21.94 -23.66 4.62
CA PHE A 19 21.47 -22.40 4.04
C PHE A 19 20.36 -22.66 3.04
N ARG A 20 19.23 -21.95 3.18
CA ARG A 20 18.12 -21.95 2.20
C ARG A 20 18.00 -20.55 1.62
N GLY A 21 17.97 -20.44 0.30
CA GLY A 21 17.81 -19.18 -0.41
C GLY A 21 17.41 -19.44 -1.87
N SER A 22 16.81 -18.44 -2.52
CA SER A 22 16.46 -18.48 -3.94
C SER A 22 17.26 -17.42 -4.70
N LEU A 23 17.74 -17.76 -5.90
CA LEU A 23 18.44 -16.84 -6.79
C LEU A 23 17.58 -16.65 -8.05
N TYR A 24 17.33 -15.39 -8.42
CA TYR A 24 16.57 -15.03 -9.60
C TYR A 24 17.49 -14.46 -10.67
N PHE A 25 17.36 -14.95 -11.90
CA PHE A 25 18.05 -14.43 -13.08
C PHE A 25 17.01 -13.86 -14.04
N SER A 26 17.17 -12.59 -14.38
CA SER A 26 16.17 -11.82 -15.14
C SER A 26 16.30 -11.95 -16.66
N ASN A 27 17.35 -12.62 -17.17
CA ASN A 27 17.70 -12.64 -18.58
C ASN A 27 17.86 -14.08 -19.07
N ALA A 28 17.42 -14.37 -20.30
CA ALA A 28 17.70 -15.63 -20.96
C ALA A 28 19.21 -15.74 -21.26
N GLY A 29 19.92 -16.54 -20.48
CA GLY A 29 21.36 -16.76 -20.61
C GLY A 29 21.90 -17.76 -19.59
N SER A 30 23.15 -18.20 -19.76
CA SER A 30 23.84 -19.03 -18.77
C SER A 30 24.18 -18.19 -17.53
N ALA A 31 23.85 -18.70 -16.35
CA ALA A 31 24.21 -18.07 -15.08
C ALA A 31 25.13 -19.00 -14.30
N ASP A 32 26.34 -18.52 -14.00
CA ASP A 32 27.27 -19.23 -13.13
C ASP A 32 27.06 -18.78 -11.68
N VAL A 33 26.63 -19.71 -10.82
CA VAL A 33 26.52 -19.48 -9.37
C VAL A 33 27.77 -20.00 -8.68
N LEU A 34 28.58 -19.09 -8.13
CA LEU A 34 29.76 -19.44 -7.35
C LEU A 34 29.48 -19.31 -5.85
N LEU A 35 29.38 -20.46 -5.16
CA LEU A 35 29.33 -20.53 -3.70
C LEU A 35 30.77 -20.70 -3.18
N ARG A 36 31.22 -19.78 -2.32
CA ARG A 36 32.53 -19.86 -1.64
C ARG A 36 32.31 -19.94 -0.13
N ALA A 37 32.82 -20.97 0.54
CA ALA A 37 32.93 -20.96 1.99
C ALA A 37 34.21 -20.24 2.42
N ALA A 38 34.15 -19.57 3.57
CA ALA A 38 35.27 -18.79 4.12
C ALA A 38 36.21 -19.61 5.05
N GLY A 39 35.94 -20.90 5.27
CA GLY A 39 36.74 -21.78 6.13
C GLY A 39 37.53 -22.82 5.32
N GLY A 40 38.78 -23.11 5.74
CA GLY A 40 39.56 -24.22 5.20
C GLY A 40 38.94 -25.58 5.58
N GLY A 41 39.01 -26.55 4.65
CA GLY A 41 38.54 -27.93 4.90
C GLY A 41 37.29 -28.37 4.12
N LEU A 42 36.84 -27.63 3.11
CA LEU A 42 35.85 -28.17 2.19
C LEU A 42 36.51 -29.21 1.27
N ASP A 43 35.98 -30.44 1.28
CA ASP A 43 36.27 -31.43 0.24
C ASP A 43 35.55 -31.01 -1.06
N PRO A 44 36.27 -30.63 -2.12
CA PRO A 44 35.67 -30.20 -3.39
C PRO A 44 34.92 -31.34 -4.10
N THR A 45 35.16 -32.60 -3.72
CA THR A 45 34.47 -33.78 -4.29
C THR A 45 33.17 -34.13 -3.56
N ALA A 46 32.95 -33.60 -2.35
CA ALA A 46 31.72 -33.80 -1.56
C ALA A 46 30.61 -32.78 -1.86
N GLN A 47 30.81 -31.88 -2.83
CA GLN A 47 29.84 -30.84 -3.18
C GLN A 47 28.83 -31.38 -4.19
N ARG A 48 27.60 -31.68 -3.72
CA ARG A 48 26.45 -31.89 -4.61
C ARG A 48 25.52 -30.69 -4.51
N LEU A 49 25.52 -29.83 -5.53
CA LEU A 49 24.36 -28.97 -5.80
C LEU A 49 23.33 -29.85 -6.51
N SER A 50 22.31 -30.32 -5.77
CA SER A 50 21.20 -31.07 -6.36
C SER A 50 19.97 -30.16 -6.39
N GLY A 51 19.47 -29.90 -7.60
CA GLY A 51 18.29 -29.09 -7.85
C GLY A 51 17.84 -29.30 -9.29
N THR A 52 16.55 -29.14 -9.57
CA THR A 52 16.03 -29.22 -10.94
C THR A 52 16.05 -27.82 -11.53
N VAL A 53 16.74 -27.62 -12.65
CA VAL A 53 16.54 -26.42 -13.48
C VAL A 53 15.27 -26.65 -14.27
N VAL A 54 14.17 -26.04 -13.83
CA VAL A 54 12.93 -26.03 -14.59
C VAL A 54 13.03 -24.85 -15.55
N ALA A 55 13.17 -25.13 -16.85
CA ALA A 55 12.91 -24.10 -17.85
C ALA A 55 11.46 -23.63 -17.63
N GLY A 56 11.27 -22.34 -17.39
CA GLY A 56 9.93 -21.76 -17.43
C GLY A 56 9.42 -22.01 -18.85
N SER A 57 8.50 -22.96 -19.03
CA SER A 57 7.81 -23.10 -20.29
C SER A 57 7.08 -21.77 -20.52
N ASP A 58 7.41 -21.09 -21.62
CA ASP A 58 6.74 -19.89 -22.15
C ASP A 58 5.28 -20.20 -22.57
N GLY A 59 4.50 -20.71 -21.62
CA GLY A 59 3.05 -20.82 -21.61
C GLY A 59 2.43 -20.10 -20.41
N ALA A 60 3.23 -19.46 -19.56
CA ALA A 60 2.71 -18.44 -18.65
C ALA A 60 2.40 -17.19 -19.48
N ALA A 61 1.13 -16.80 -19.55
CA ALA A 61 0.79 -15.41 -19.86
C ALA A 61 1.77 -14.50 -19.09
N SER A 62 2.47 -13.60 -19.79
CA SER A 62 3.47 -12.70 -19.20
C SER A 62 2.95 -12.17 -17.87
N ARG A 63 3.47 -12.71 -16.75
CA ARG A 63 3.05 -12.29 -15.41
C ARG A 63 3.83 -11.04 -15.10
N SER A 64 3.12 -10.00 -14.69
CA SER A 64 3.73 -8.73 -14.35
C SER A 64 3.02 -8.13 -13.15
N ALA A 65 3.72 -7.33 -12.38
CA ALA A 65 3.15 -6.51 -11.32
C ALA A 65 3.90 -5.18 -11.28
N THR A 66 3.18 -4.09 -11.10
CA THR A 66 3.77 -2.79 -10.82
C THR A 66 4.27 -2.74 -9.37
N PRO A 67 5.15 -1.80 -9.00
CA PRO A 67 5.27 -1.41 -7.61
C PRO A 67 3.90 -0.98 -7.04
N PRO A 68 3.69 -1.09 -5.71
CA PRO A 68 2.51 -0.54 -5.06
C PRO A 68 2.37 0.97 -5.31
N VAL A 69 1.17 1.40 -5.70
CA VAL A 69 0.80 2.81 -5.86
C VAL A 69 -0.30 3.21 -4.89
N HIS A 70 -0.41 4.49 -4.56
CA HIS A 70 -1.42 4.99 -3.63
C HIS A 70 -2.86 4.66 -4.09
N ALA A 71 -3.63 3.90 -3.31
CA ALA A 71 -4.91 3.33 -3.77
C ALA A 71 -6.01 4.36 -4.09
N ALA A 72 -5.98 5.55 -3.48
CA ALA A 72 -6.98 6.57 -3.78
C ALA A 72 -6.66 7.41 -5.02
N THR A 73 -5.40 7.45 -5.48
CA THR A 73 -4.96 8.39 -6.52
C THR A 73 -4.37 7.71 -7.74
N PHE A 74 -3.83 6.51 -7.58
CA PHE A 74 -3.10 5.75 -8.60
C PHE A 74 -1.96 6.54 -9.28
N GLY A 75 -1.57 7.67 -8.70
CA GLY A 75 -0.74 8.67 -9.36
C GLY A 75 0.73 8.28 -9.36
N LEU A 76 1.36 8.33 -10.54
CA LEU A 76 2.82 8.35 -10.65
C LEU A 76 3.36 9.57 -9.88
N GLY A 77 4.38 9.35 -9.05
CA GLY A 77 4.97 10.41 -8.20
C GLY A 77 4.22 10.71 -6.90
N ARG A 78 3.16 9.95 -6.57
CA ARG A 78 2.50 9.98 -5.25
C ARG A 78 2.78 8.68 -4.50
N PRO A 79 3.85 8.63 -3.70
CA PRO A 79 4.24 7.42 -2.98
C PRO A 79 3.13 6.96 -2.03
N ALA A 80 3.01 5.66 -1.81
CA ALA A 80 2.19 5.16 -0.71
C ALA A 80 2.89 5.47 0.64
N ALA A 81 2.12 5.66 1.70
CA ALA A 81 2.65 5.88 3.05
C ALA A 81 2.55 4.60 3.90
N PRO A 82 3.38 4.41 4.94
CA PRO A 82 3.22 3.31 5.88
C PRO A 82 1.80 3.24 6.45
N GLY A 83 1.23 2.04 6.51
CA GLY A 83 -0.12 1.79 7.01
C GLY A 83 -1.25 2.15 6.02
N SER A 84 -0.95 2.81 4.91
CA SER A 84 -1.94 3.19 3.89
C SER A 84 -2.39 2.01 3.04
N ILE A 85 -3.50 2.21 2.31
CA ILE A 85 -3.98 1.27 1.31
C ILE A 85 -3.28 1.61 -0.02
N ALA A 86 -2.69 0.59 -0.64
CA ALA A 86 -2.05 0.66 -1.94
C ALA A 86 -2.66 -0.33 -2.92
N THR A 87 -2.43 -0.08 -4.20
CA THR A 87 -2.86 -0.92 -5.31
C THR A 87 -1.64 -1.39 -6.09
N VAL A 88 -1.63 -2.66 -6.44
CA VAL A 88 -0.68 -3.28 -7.37
C VAL A 88 -1.46 -3.66 -8.62
N PHE A 89 -1.04 -3.16 -9.78
CA PHE A 89 -1.60 -3.54 -11.08
C PHE A 89 -0.72 -4.59 -11.74
N GLY A 90 -1.27 -5.40 -12.63
CA GLY A 90 -0.48 -6.42 -13.30
C GLY A 90 -1.28 -7.32 -14.23
N THR A 91 -0.66 -8.44 -14.57
CA THR A 91 -1.21 -9.48 -15.45
C THR A 91 -0.93 -10.86 -14.89
N GLY A 92 -1.84 -11.80 -15.16
CA GLY A 92 -1.69 -13.19 -14.73
C GLY A 92 -1.91 -13.39 -13.22
N PHE A 93 -2.65 -12.47 -12.58
CA PHE A 93 -3.09 -12.66 -11.20
C PHE A 93 -4.17 -13.76 -11.13
N PRO A 94 -4.28 -14.47 -10.00
CA PRO A 94 -5.28 -15.52 -9.83
C PRO A 94 -6.73 -15.05 -10.06
N THR A 95 -7.56 -16.00 -10.48
CA THR A 95 -9.02 -15.86 -10.62
C THR A 95 -9.70 -17.04 -9.93
N PRO A 96 -10.94 -16.90 -9.41
CA PRO A 96 -11.81 -15.73 -9.48
C PRO A 96 -11.34 -14.56 -8.60
N ALA A 97 -12.03 -13.42 -8.71
CA ALA A 97 -11.76 -12.30 -7.82
C ALA A 97 -12.09 -12.68 -6.36
N ALA A 98 -11.27 -12.20 -5.43
CA ALA A 98 -11.40 -12.43 -4.00
C ALA A 98 -11.42 -11.10 -3.25
N GLN A 99 -12.34 -10.98 -2.29
CA GLN A 99 -12.47 -9.80 -1.42
C GLN A 99 -12.76 -10.24 0.01
N PRO A 100 -11.71 -10.46 0.84
CA PRO A 100 -11.87 -10.80 2.24
C PRO A 100 -12.71 -9.76 2.99
N SER A 101 -13.56 -10.23 3.90
CA SER A 101 -14.46 -9.38 4.69
C SER A 101 -14.23 -9.49 6.20
N THR A 102 -13.23 -10.26 6.63
CA THR A 102 -12.90 -10.51 8.04
C THR A 102 -11.50 -10.04 8.36
N LEU A 103 -11.31 -9.49 9.55
CA LEU A 103 -9.99 -9.19 10.11
C LEU A 103 -9.51 -10.34 11.01
N PRO A 104 -8.20 -10.65 11.04
CA PRO A 104 -7.13 -10.04 10.22
C PRO A 104 -7.29 -10.38 8.73
N LEU A 105 -6.88 -9.46 7.85
CA LEU A 105 -6.84 -9.68 6.40
C LEU A 105 -5.80 -10.76 6.06
N PRO A 106 -6.04 -11.59 5.04
CA PRO A 106 -5.09 -12.59 4.61
C PRO A 106 -3.88 -11.95 3.92
N GLU A 107 -2.70 -12.56 4.11
CA GLU A 107 -1.45 -12.14 3.45
C GLU A 107 -1.23 -12.87 2.10
N SER A 108 -2.12 -13.81 1.76
CA SER A 108 -2.16 -14.45 0.45
C SER A 108 -3.60 -14.78 0.03
N LEU A 109 -3.88 -14.59 -1.26
CA LEU A 109 -5.15 -14.93 -1.89
C LEU A 109 -4.85 -15.77 -3.14
N ASP A 110 -5.28 -17.03 -3.14
CA ASP A 110 -5.09 -17.96 -4.27
C ASP A 110 -3.65 -18.03 -4.80
N GLY A 111 -2.67 -17.96 -3.89
CA GLY A 111 -1.25 -17.99 -4.19
C GLY A 111 -0.67 -16.64 -4.66
N PHE A 112 -1.48 -15.59 -4.77
CA PHE A 112 -0.98 -14.21 -4.88
C PHE A 112 -0.53 -13.71 -3.50
N SER A 113 0.65 -13.12 -3.41
CA SER A 113 1.08 -12.37 -2.22
C SER A 113 2.08 -11.29 -2.60
N VAL A 114 2.20 -10.27 -1.75
CA VAL A 114 3.19 -9.19 -1.90
C VAL A 114 3.92 -9.04 -0.57
N ALA A 115 5.25 -8.98 -0.61
CA ALA A 115 6.08 -8.59 0.50
C ALA A 115 6.66 -7.19 0.26
N ILE A 116 6.60 -6.31 1.25
CA ILE A 116 7.10 -4.94 1.19
C ILE A 116 8.12 -4.74 2.31
N GLY A 117 9.35 -4.37 1.96
CA GLY A 117 10.44 -4.27 2.94
C GLY A 117 10.68 -5.57 3.71
N GLY A 118 10.45 -6.72 3.07
CA GLY A 118 10.56 -8.05 3.67
C GLY A 118 9.36 -8.48 4.53
N ARG A 119 8.32 -7.65 4.68
CA ARG A 119 7.12 -7.97 5.46
C ARG A 119 5.94 -8.33 4.54
N PRO A 120 5.18 -9.39 4.81
CA PRO A 120 3.95 -9.68 4.07
C PRO A 120 2.95 -8.52 4.16
N ALA A 121 2.32 -8.19 3.04
CA ALA A 121 1.29 -7.15 2.96
C ALA A 121 -0.12 -7.77 3.01
N PRO A 122 -0.96 -7.41 3.99
CA PRO A 122 -2.34 -7.89 4.06
C PRO A 122 -3.18 -7.43 2.86
N LEU A 123 -4.02 -8.30 2.32
CA LEU A 123 -4.76 -8.11 1.07
C LEU A 123 -6.24 -7.78 1.33
N PHE A 124 -6.72 -6.68 0.75
CA PHE A 124 -8.13 -6.29 0.74
C PHE A 124 -8.90 -6.87 -0.45
N PHE A 125 -8.22 -7.04 -1.59
CA PHE A 125 -8.85 -7.38 -2.85
C PHE A 125 -7.84 -7.99 -3.82
N LEU A 126 -8.31 -8.93 -4.64
CA LEU A 126 -7.58 -9.49 -5.77
C LEU A 126 -8.53 -9.75 -6.94
N ASN A 127 -8.12 -9.40 -8.16
CA ASN A 127 -8.69 -9.92 -9.40
C ASN A 127 -7.56 -10.17 -10.42
N ALA A 128 -7.93 -10.50 -11.67
CA ALA A 128 -7.00 -10.86 -12.74
C ALA A 128 -5.93 -9.80 -13.07
N THR A 129 -6.13 -8.53 -12.71
CA THR A 129 -5.25 -7.41 -13.09
C THR A 129 -4.93 -6.43 -11.95
N GLN A 130 -5.48 -6.63 -10.75
CA GLN A 130 -5.36 -5.69 -9.65
C GLN A 130 -5.40 -6.41 -8.30
N ALA A 131 -4.54 -5.98 -7.38
CA ALA A 131 -4.63 -6.29 -5.96
C ALA A 131 -4.61 -5.01 -5.13
N ASN A 132 -5.43 -4.95 -4.08
CA ASN A 132 -5.36 -3.88 -3.08
C ASN A 132 -4.81 -4.46 -1.78
N LEU A 133 -3.87 -3.76 -1.16
CA LEU A 133 -3.13 -4.23 0.00
C LEU A 133 -2.88 -3.10 1.00
N GLN A 134 -2.59 -3.46 2.24
CA GLN A 134 -2.05 -2.51 3.21
C GLN A 134 -0.53 -2.45 3.05
N ILE A 135 0.04 -1.26 2.89
CA ILE A 135 1.47 -1.06 3.12
C ILE A 135 1.74 -1.35 4.60
N PRO A 136 2.64 -2.28 4.95
CA PRO A 136 2.92 -2.56 6.36
C PRO A 136 3.22 -1.26 7.13
N ALA A 137 2.56 -1.06 8.27
CA ALA A 137 2.68 0.13 9.10
C ALA A 137 4.11 0.36 9.59
N GLU A 138 4.91 -0.70 9.70
CA GLU A 138 6.32 -0.66 10.09
C GLU A 138 7.27 -0.36 8.92
N THR A 139 6.75 -0.11 7.72
CA THR A 139 7.57 0.27 6.57
C THR A 139 8.29 1.59 6.84
N PRO A 140 9.61 1.70 6.60
CA PRO A 140 10.32 2.97 6.72
C PRO A 140 9.69 4.05 5.83
N ALA A 141 9.63 5.28 6.32
CA ALA A 141 9.16 6.44 5.58
C ALA A 141 10.31 7.26 4.99
N ASN A 142 10.00 8.08 3.98
CA ASN A 142 10.91 8.98 3.27
C ASN A 142 12.13 8.28 2.67
N THR A 143 11.94 7.05 2.19
CA THR A 143 13.02 6.24 1.61
C THR A 143 12.48 5.32 0.52
N LEU A 144 13.39 4.73 -0.25
CA LEU A 144 13.06 3.67 -1.20
C LEU A 144 12.89 2.34 -0.47
N VAL A 145 11.83 1.61 -0.83
CA VAL A 145 11.48 0.30 -0.29
C VAL A 145 11.25 -0.67 -1.44
N GLN A 146 11.66 -1.92 -1.24
CA GLN A 146 11.46 -2.99 -2.20
C GLN A 146 10.10 -3.68 -1.99
N SER A 147 9.44 -4.02 -3.08
CA SER A 147 8.27 -4.89 -3.13
C SER A 147 8.57 -6.14 -3.96
N VAL A 148 8.10 -7.29 -3.48
CA VAL A 148 8.26 -8.58 -4.16
C VAL A 148 6.89 -9.22 -4.25
N THR A 149 6.42 -9.44 -5.48
CA THR A 149 5.14 -10.11 -5.75
C THR A 149 5.39 -11.58 -6.06
N ARG A 150 4.57 -12.46 -5.48
CA ARG A 150 4.55 -13.91 -5.76
C ARG A 150 3.19 -14.29 -6.32
N ILE A 151 3.19 -15.15 -7.34
CA ILE A 151 1.98 -15.73 -7.96
C ILE A 151 2.16 -17.24 -8.05
N GLY A 152 1.47 -17.97 -7.18
CA GLY A 152 1.71 -19.40 -6.97
C GLY A 152 3.13 -19.63 -6.47
N GLU A 153 3.91 -20.44 -7.19
CA GLU A 153 5.31 -20.70 -6.87
C GLU A 153 6.29 -19.69 -7.49
N ALA A 154 5.82 -18.82 -8.39
CA ALA A 154 6.68 -17.89 -9.12
C ALA A 154 6.81 -16.55 -8.39
N TYR A 155 8.04 -16.09 -8.20
CA TYR A 155 8.31 -14.72 -7.77
C TYR A 155 8.58 -13.84 -8.99
N LEU A 156 7.99 -12.65 -9.00
CA LEU A 156 8.25 -11.65 -10.00
C LEU A 156 9.53 -10.86 -9.66
N PRO A 157 10.16 -10.19 -10.63
CA PRO A 157 11.23 -9.25 -10.35
C PRO A 157 10.83 -8.27 -9.26
N ALA A 158 11.77 -7.98 -8.37
CA ALA A 158 11.50 -7.06 -7.28
C ALA A 158 11.48 -5.62 -7.78
N GLU A 159 10.45 -4.89 -7.38
CA GLU A 159 10.24 -3.49 -7.75
C GLU A 159 10.60 -2.57 -6.59
N THR A 160 11.12 -1.39 -6.89
CA THR A 160 11.46 -0.39 -5.87
C THR A 160 10.54 0.82 -6.01
N PHE A 161 10.02 1.31 -4.89
CA PHE A 161 9.19 2.50 -4.85
C PHE A 161 9.54 3.36 -3.62
N PHE A 162 9.26 4.65 -3.72
CA PHE A 162 9.45 5.57 -2.60
C PHE A 162 8.24 5.48 -1.66
N THR A 163 8.49 5.58 -0.35
CA THR A 163 7.46 5.75 0.68
C THR A 163 7.63 7.12 1.32
N SER A 164 6.54 7.84 1.59
CA SER A 164 6.57 9.11 2.34
C SER A 164 6.02 8.95 3.75
N ALA A 165 6.31 9.91 4.64
CA ALA A 165 5.80 9.91 6.01
C ALA A 165 4.27 10.03 6.10
N ALA A 166 3.68 10.76 5.15
CA ALA A 166 2.25 10.80 4.89
C ALA A 166 2.03 11.05 3.39
N GLN A 167 0.87 10.68 2.88
CA GLN A 167 0.43 11.03 1.54
C GLN A 167 -1.09 10.96 1.51
N PRO A 168 -1.83 11.95 2.06
CA PRO A 168 -3.28 11.85 2.12
C PRO A 168 -3.85 11.78 0.70
N GLY A 169 -4.80 10.87 0.48
CA GLY A 169 -5.55 10.78 -0.77
C GLY A 169 -6.99 10.36 -0.50
N VAL A 170 -7.94 11.19 -0.96
CA VAL A 170 -9.38 10.95 -0.82
C VAL A 170 -9.82 9.98 -1.90
N PHE A 171 -10.56 8.94 -1.51
CA PHE A 171 -11.11 7.98 -2.47
C PHE A 171 -12.12 8.67 -3.39
N ALA A 172 -12.13 8.27 -4.66
CA ALA A 172 -12.90 8.91 -5.70
C ALA A 172 -13.93 7.98 -6.34
N LEU A 173 -15.07 8.54 -6.76
CA LEU A 173 -15.94 7.93 -7.74
C LEU A 173 -15.31 8.07 -9.15
N SER A 174 -15.92 7.42 -10.14
CA SER A 174 -15.59 7.65 -11.55
C SER A 174 -15.58 9.15 -11.89
N ALA A 175 -14.64 9.58 -12.73
CA ALA A 175 -14.40 10.98 -13.14
C ALA A 175 -13.75 11.91 -12.11
N GLY A 176 -13.15 11.39 -11.02
CA GLY A 176 -12.29 12.19 -10.14
C GLY A 176 -13.03 13.05 -9.11
N ARG A 177 -14.30 12.73 -8.84
CA ARG A 177 -15.09 13.32 -7.73
C ARG A 177 -14.82 12.56 -6.45
N ALA A 178 -14.62 13.25 -5.33
CA ALA A 178 -14.41 12.58 -4.04
C ALA A 178 -15.67 11.80 -3.62
N VAL A 179 -15.47 10.63 -3.01
CA VAL A 179 -16.52 9.93 -2.26
C VAL A 179 -16.73 10.69 -0.96
N LEU A 180 -17.74 11.54 -0.95
CA LEU A 180 -18.10 12.36 0.21
C LEU A 180 -19.56 12.10 0.61
N VAL A 181 -19.80 12.12 1.92
CA VAL A 181 -21.16 12.05 2.49
C VAL A 181 -21.48 13.42 3.09
N ASN A 182 -22.60 14.00 2.67
CA ASN A 182 -23.12 15.26 3.21
C ASN A 182 -23.68 15.07 4.62
N GLN A 183 -23.92 16.17 5.33
CA GLN A 183 -24.46 16.15 6.69
C GLN A 183 -25.82 15.45 6.81
N ASP A 184 -26.62 15.46 5.74
CA ASP A 184 -27.92 14.79 5.65
C ASP A 184 -27.82 13.29 5.30
N GLY A 185 -26.60 12.77 5.12
CA GLY A 185 -26.33 11.38 4.75
C GLY A 185 -26.36 11.11 3.23
N SER A 186 -26.67 12.10 2.39
CA SER A 186 -26.63 11.94 0.94
C SER A 186 -25.19 11.90 0.41
N ILE A 187 -24.98 11.21 -0.72
CA ILE A 187 -23.69 11.25 -1.42
C ILE A 187 -23.56 12.61 -2.13
N ASN A 188 -22.47 13.31 -1.85
CA ASN A 188 -22.19 14.61 -2.44
C ASN A 188 -22.06 14.51 -3.96
N SER A 189 -22.81 15.34 -4.67
CA SER A 189 -22.84 15.39 -6.13
C SER A 189 -23.38 16.73 -6.59
N ALA A 190 -23.30 17.04 -7.89
CA ALA A 190 -23.92 18.26 -8.41
C ALA A 190 -25.44 18.33 -8.15
N SER A 191 -26.12 17.19 -8.03
CA SER A 191 -27.54 17.10 -7.65
C SER A 191 -27.79 17.15 -6.15
N ASN A 192 -26.79 16.80 -5.33
CA ASN A 192 -26.84 16.84 -3.87
C ASN A 192 -25.64 17.66 -3.33
N PRO A 193 -25.58 18.98 -3.59
CA PRO A 193 -24.53 19.84 -3.04
C PRO A 193 -24.69 20.00 -1.52
N ALA A 194 -23.58 20.13 -0.81
CA ALA A 194 -23.59 20.51 0.61
C ALA A 194 -23.65 22.04 0.73
N SER A 195 -24.32 22.55 1.76
CA SER A 195 -24.41 23.98 2.00
C SER A 195 -23.17 24.47 2.74
N ARG A 196 -22.82 25.75 2.58
CA ARG A 196 -21.87 26.39 3.50
C ARG A 196 -22.33 26.23 4.95
N GLY A 197 -21.38 25.91 5.85
CA GLY A 197 -21.66 25.59 7.25
C GLY A 197 -21.93 24.11 7.52
N ASP A 198 -22.31 23.34 6.50
CA ASP A 198 -22.51 21.89 6.65
C ASP A 198 -21.19 21.17 6.91
N ILE A 199 -21.30 20.00 7.54
CA ILE A 199 -20.21 19.05 7.71
C ILE A 199 -20.26 18.02 6.58
N VAL A 200 -19.12 17.80 5.94
CA VAL A 200 -18.95 16.71 4.97
C VAL A 200 -17.96 15.68 5.49
N VAL A 201 -18.23 14.42 5.20
CA VAL A 201 -17.38 13.28 5.57
C VAL A 201 -16.62 12.81 4.34
N ALA A 202 -15.29 12.80 4.41
CA ALA A 202 -14.41 12.30 3.37
C ALA A 202 -13.70 11.02 3.82
N TYR A 203 -13.66 10.01 2.94
CA TYR A 203 -12.87 8.79 3.17
C TYR A 203 -11.55 8.87 2.42
N LEU A 204 -10.46 8.58 3.12
CA LEU A 204 -9.10 8.72 2.62
C LEU A 204 -8.17 7.63 3.13
N THR A 205 -6.96 7.58 2.59
CA THR A 205 -5.85 6.80 3.16
C THR A 205 -4.58 7.64 3.16
N GLY A 206 -3.50 7.14 3.77
CA GLY A 206 -2.21 7.81 3.77
C GLY A 206 -2.07 8.96 4.76
N ILE A 207 -2.79 8.93 5.89
CA ILE A 207 -2.69 9.95 6.94
C ILE A 207 -1.39 9.90 7.76
N GLY A 208 -0.49 8.97 7.43
CA GLY A 208 0.78 8.78 8.14
C GLY A 208 0.63 8.08 9.50
N PRO A 209 1.64 8.18 10.37
CA PRO A 209 1.62 7.52 11.69
C PRO A 209 0.49 8.08 12.57
N THR A 210 -0.10 7.21 13.39
CA THR A 210 -1.21 7.56 14.28
C THR A 210 -0.83 7.48 15.75
N LEU A 211 -1.60 8.17 16.60
CA LEU A 211 -1.59 8.04 18.05
C LEU A 211 -3.04 7.78 18.55
N PRO A 212 -3.32 6.63 19.20
CA PRO A 212 -2.43 5.48 19.39
C PRO A 212 -1.97 4.87 18.07
N ALA A 213 -0.83 4.18 18.10
CA ALA A 213 -0.29 3.48 16.93
C ALA A 213 -1.19 2.30 16.55
N VAL A 214 -1.50 2.18 15.26
CA VAL A 214 -2.21 1.03 14.68
C VAL A 214 -1.22 0.30 13.76
N LEU A 215 -0.85 -0.92 14.13
CA LEU A 215 0.15 -1.71 13.40
C LEU A 215 -0.47 -2.44 12.19
N THR A 216 0.39 -3.10 11.41
CA THR A 216 -0.05 -3.88 10.25
C THR A 216 -1.13 -4.87 10.64
N ASN A 217 -2.21 -4.90 9.84
CA ASN A 217 -3.35 -5.78 9.99
C ASN A 217 -4.16 -5.64 11.29
N GLN A 218 -3.92 -4.57 12.09
CA GLN A 218 -4.69 -4.27 13.28
C GLN A 218 -5.89 -3.36 12.97
N ALA A 219 -7.04 -3.71 13.53
CA ALA A 219 -8.22 -2.85 13.51
C ALA A 219 -7.98 -1.57 14.33
N ALA A 220 -8.44 -0.42 13.82
CA ALA A 220 -8.42 0.82 14.58
C ALA A 220 -9.28 0.72 15.86
N PRO A 221 -8.90 1.42 16.96
CA PRO A 221 -9.60 1.37 18.24
C PRO A 221 -11.10 1.69 18.13
N SER A 222 -11.92 0.98 18.91
CA SER A 222 -13.38 1.18 18.96
C SER A 222 -13.85 2.23 19.97
N ALA A 223 -12.93 2.83 20.72
CA ALA A 223 -13.19 3.86 21.71
C ALA A 223 -11.98 4.81 21.83
N GLU A 224 -12.17 5.93 22.52
CA GLU A 224 -11.07 6.87 22.76
C GLU A 224 -9.94 6.24 23.59
N PRO A 225 -8.66 6.54 23.28
CA PRO A 225 -8.22 7.45 22.22
C PRO A 225 -8.32 6.82 20.81
N PHE A 226 -9.05 7.48 19.89
CA PHE A 226 -9.07 7.08 18.47
C PHE A 226 -7.72 7.37 17.80
N ALA A 227 -7.36 6.53 16.83
CA ALA A 227 -6.13 6.65 16.06
C ALA A 227 -6.17 7.86 15.11
N ARG A 228 -5.64 8.99 15.58
CA ARG A 228 -5.51 10.25 14.84
C ARG A 228 -4.09 10.41 14.32
N PRO A 229 -3.84 11.13 13.20
CA PRO A 229 -2.49 11.34 12.71
C PRO A 229 -1.67 12.09 13.77
N SER A 230 -0.43 11.66 13.98
CA SER A 230 0.50 12.34 14.91
C SER A 230 1.17 13.56 14.27
N LEU A 231 0.99 13.76 12.96
CA LEU A 231 1.50 14.89 12.20
C LEU A 231 0.41 15.99 12.09
N PRO A 232 0.80 17.27 11.95
CA PRO A 232 -0.15 18.36 11.75
C PRO A 232 -1.04 18.13 10.52
N ALA A 233 -2.32 18.49 10.59
CA ALA A 233 -3.27 18.34 9.49
C ALA A 233 -3.96 19.66 9.17
N ALA A 234 -4.27 19.88 7.90
CA ALA A 234 -5.03 21.02 7.40
C ALA A 234 -5.94 20.61 6.24
N ALA A 235 -7.01 21.37 6.02
CA ALA A 235 -7.94 21.16 4.93
C ALA A 235 -8.30 22.49 4.27
N SER A 236 -8.64 22.44 2.97
CA SER A 236 -9.20 23.59 2.26
C SER A 236 -10.29 23.16 1.28
N ILE A 237 -11.31 24.01 1.15
CA ILE A 237 -12.42 23.86 0.21
C ILE A 237 -12.56 25.16 -0.58
N GLY A 238 -12.31 25.10 -1.89
CA GLY A 238 -12.32 26.29 -2.75
C GLY A 238 -11.14 27.23 -2.50
N GLY A 239 -10.02 26.70 -1.99
CA GLY A 239 -8.85 27.51 -1.58
C GLY A 239 -9.02 28.23 -0.24
N VAL A 240 -10.18 28.10 0.42
CA VAL A 240 -10.43 28.63 1.76
C VAL A 240 -10.18 27.52 2.78
N GLU A 241 -9.52 27.86 3.90
CA GLU A 241 -9.30 26.94 5.01
C GLU A 241 -10.63 26.35 5.51
N SER A 242 -10.63 25.04 5.75
CA SER A 242 -11.77 24.30 6.27
C SER A 242 -11.40 23.69 7.61
N GLU A 243 -12.27 23.86 8.59
CA GLU A 243 -12.08 23.31 9.93
C GLU A 243 -12.21 21.78 9.91
N ILE A 244 -11.19 21.11 10.45
CA ILE A 244 -11.18 19.66 10.65
C ILE A 244 -11.79 19.35 12.01
N LEU A 245 -13.01 18.83 12.02
CA LEU A 245 -13.70 18.40 13.23
C LEU A 245 -13.23 17.01 13.68
N PHE A 246 -12.81 16.19 12.73
CA PHE A 246 -12.21 14.88 12.97
C PHE A 246 -11.30 14.51 11.81
N LEU A 247 -10.16 13.89 12.12
CA LEU A 247 -9.32 13.18 11.17
C LEU A 247 -8.69 11.97 11.88
N GLY A 248 -9.01 10.77 11.43
CA GLY A 248 -8.49 9.55 12.05
C GLY A 248 -9.02 8.28 11.39
N MET A 249 -8.56 7.13 11.88
CA MET A 249 -9.03 5.82 11.40
C MET A 249 -10.37 5.46 12.05
N PRO A 250 -11.44 5.19 11.27
CA PRO A 250 -12.70 4.74 11.83
C PRO A 250 -12.56 3.38 12.53
N PRO A 251 -13.30 3.15 13.64
CA PRO A 251 -13.30 1.87 14.36
C PRO A 251 -13.43 0.64 13.47
N GLY A 252 -12.60 -0.37 13.70
CA GLY A 252 -12.71 -1.65 13.00
C GLY A 252 -12.09 -1.68 11.59
N PHE A 253 -11.55 -0.57 11.09
CA PHE A 253 -10.91 -0.52 9.78
C PHE A 253 -9.38 -0.63 9.86
N VAL A 254 -8.78 -1.09 8.74
CA VAL A 254 -7.34 -1.16 8.50
C VAL A 254 -7.00 -0.22 7.35
N GLY A 255 -6.02 0.68 7.54
CA GLY A 255 -5.53 1.61 6.52
C GLY A 255 -6.51 2.67 5.98
N LEU A 256 -7.79 2.58 6.29
CA LEU A 256 -8.82 3.59 5.98
C LEU A 256 -8.82 4.68 7.05
N ALA A 257 -8.94 5.93 6.61
CA ALA A 257 -9.17 7.09 7.44
C ALA A 257 -10.44 7.84 6.99
N GLN A 258 -10.95 8.67 7.90
CA GLN A 258 -12.09 9.55 7.69
C GLN A 258 -11.74 10.96 8.14
N ALA A 259 -12.19 11.97 7.39
CA ALA A 259 -12.15 13.37 7.77
C ALA A 259 -13.57 13.95 7.84
N ASN A 260 -13.90 14.67 8.91
CA ASN A 260 -15.13 15.45 9.02
C ASN A 260 -14.75 16.93 8.89
N LEU A 261 -15.21 17.57 7.82
CA LEU A 261 -14.79 18.90 7.41
C LEU A 261 -15.98 19.85 7.43
N ARG A 262 -15.86 21.01 8.08
CA ARG A 262 -16.87 22.06 8.02
C ARG A 262 -16.64 22.91 6.77
N ILE A 263 -17.66 23.06 5.94
CA ILE A 263 -17.60 23.96 4.78
C ILE A 263 -17.63 25.40 5.31
N GLY A 264 -16.60 26.19 4.98
CA GLY A 264 -16.48 27.56 5.43
C GLY A 264 -17.62 28.44 4.88
N SER A 265 -18.06 29.43 5.65
CA SER A 265 -19.10 30.38 5.22
C SER A 265 -18.68 31.23 4.02
N SER A 266 -17.37 31.33 3.75
CA SER A 266 -16.78 32.02 2.60
C SER A 266 -16.28 31.08 1.49
N SER A 267 -16.43 29.75 1.62
CA SER A 267 -16.00 28.79 0.59
C SER A 267 -16.71 29.06 -0.75
N ALA A 268 -16.02 28.89 -1.87
CA ALA A 268 -16.67 28.98 -3.18
C ALA A 268 -17.85 28.00 -3.30
N THR A 269 -18.85 28.36 -4.09
CA THR A 269 -19.98 27.48 -4.47
C THR A 269 -19.80 26.99 -5.90
N GLY A 270 -20.42 25.87 -6.23
CA GLY A 270 -20.33 25.24 -7.54
C GLY A 270 -20.36 23.72 -7.46
N SER A 271 -20.48 23.06 -8.61
CA SER A 271 -20.52 21.59 -8.70
C SER A 271 -19.18 20.92 -8.40
N ASP A 272 -18.07 21.63 -8.63
CA ASP A 272 -16.70 21.09 -8.62
C ASP A 272 -15.73 22.03 -7.91
N VAL A 273 -16.05 22.38 -6.66
CA VAL A 273 -15.16 23.15 -5.79
C VAL A 273 -14.00 22.24 -5.35
N PRO A 274 -12.74 22.71 -5.34
CA PRO A 274 -11.60 21.85 -4.99
C PRO A 274 -11.51 21.62 -3.48
N LEU A 275 -11.53 20.36 -3.07
CA LEU A 275 -11.18 19.86 -1.73
C LEU A 275 -9.72 19.38 -1.73
N VAL A 276 -8.91 19.88 -0.79
CA VAL A 276 -7.53 19.44 -0.56
C VAL A 276 -7.33 19.17 0.93
N LEU A 277 -6.75 18.02 1.26
CA LEU A 277 -6.30 17.65 2.60
C LEU A 277 -4.78 17.65 2.65
N GLU A 278 -4.21 18.04 3.79
CA GLU A 278 -2.78 18.07 4.04
C GLU A 278 -2.47 17.38 5.37
N VAL A 279 -1.45 16.54 5.40
CA VAL A 279 -0.92 15.94 6.64
C VAL A 279 0.60 15.97 6.62
N GLY A 280 1.22 16.57 7.63
CA GLY A 280 2.67 16.67 7.77
C GLY A 280 3.36 17.37 6.58
N GLY A 281 2.70 18.32 5.93
CA GLY A 281 3.19 19.01 4.72
C GLY A 281 2.89 18.29 3.40
N TYR A 282 2.32 17.08 3.43
CA TYR A 282 1.96 16.31 2.23
C TYR A 282 0.50 16.58 1.84
N ARG A 283 0.28 17.06 0.62
CA ARG A 283 -1.04 17.43 0.09
C ARG A 283 -1.67 16.32 -0.73
N SER A 284 -2.97 16.12 -0.59
CA SER A 284 -3.79 15.30 -1.50
C SER A 284 -3.87 15.95 -2.89
N PRO A 285 -4.26 15.21 -3.94
CA PRO A 285 -4.79 15.85 -5.14
C PRO A 285 -6.03 16.68 -4.77
N ALA A 286 -6.30 17.71 -5.57
CA ALA A 286 -7.57 18.41 -5.48
C ALA A 286 -8.68 17.50 -6.01
N MET A 287 -9.72 17.33 -5.19
CA MET A 287 -10.89 16.51 -5.53
C MET A 287 -12.13 17.38 -5.60
N ALA A 288 -13.04 17.10 -6.54
CA ALA A 288 -14.26 17.87 -6.66
C ALA A 288 -15.25 17.56 -5.51
N ILE A 289 -15.76 18.63 -4.89
CA ILE A 289 -16.93 18.65 -4.00
C ILE A 289 -17.97 19.64 -4.55
N ALA A 290 -19.26 19.29 -4.47
CA ALA A 290 -20.35 20.20 -4.79
C ALA A 290 -20.78 21.00 -3.55
N VAL A 291 -20.82 22.32 -3.67
CA VAL A 291 -21.12 23.28 -2.60
C VAL A 291 -22.17 24.30 -3.09
N GLN A 292 -23.15 24.64 -2.24
CA GLN A 292 -24.17 25.67 -2.50
C GLN A 292 -24.23 26.76 -1.42
#